data_AF-A0A9D3UFJ3-F1
#
_entry.id   AF-A0A9D3UFJ3-F1
#
_cell.length_a   1.000
_cell.length_b   1.000
_cell.length_c   1.000
_cell.angle_alpha   90.00
_cell.angle_beta   90.00
_cell.angle_gamma   90.00
#
_symmetry.space_group_name_H-M   'P 1'
#
loop_
_entity.id
_entity.type
_entity.pdbx_description
1 polymer ?
#
loop_
_entity_poly.entity_id
_entity_poly.type
_entity_poly.pdbx_seq_one_letter_code
_entity_poly.pdbx_strand_id
1 'polypeptide(L)'
;MIHAAVKLSKSVISLSRTSLVAATSSQPLRFLHDGTNGPSSNPVAVQMINYALSHARSQKSDESYAQGMLILEQCLSTQSSESEIQFAQNCIGTVLLAMSTLLYERGNFEEAIEKLHRVQGLTCSSLGVRGKILLFQFTSFVYFLFGIKGYSLYLVFGIVAATEALVGLYLQLGQDDTSSVLADKCLEFLHKDDLRSNGGSKESLIARAKAVKGLVELVTGNLESAESFFHGVQDIEARNGTAVLSYGEFLHATQQFSLAKELYQNIIEGVPKNEDFCDMNTLSICNMASDEVLLAATTALGQLESHMGNFGAAEEILTKALTKTEEYFGSSHPKVGVVLTCIALMYRNKARQERSSSLLIQEGLYRRAIEFLKAPPLESEGAETKLDRGDILALARGGYAEVLCVQQNRKTEGEKMKTWAEAVWSNRRMSLTDVLDISEPSSKVPVIDARISRVL
;
A
#
# COMPACT_ATOMS: atom_id res chain seq x y z
N MET A 1 -2.20 8.50 30.62
CA MET A 1 -2.83 7.48 31.48
C MET A 1 -4.34 7.71 31.57
N ILE A 2 -5.13 6.68 31.21
CA ILE A 2 -6.54 6.39 31.56
C ILE A 2 -7.69 7.21 30.92
N HIS A 3 -7.50 8.40 30.34
CA HIS A 3 -8.66 9.15 29.77
C HIS A 3 -9.05 8.89 28.30
N ALA A 4 -8.21 8.26 27.48
CA ALA A 4 -8.55 7.95 26.09
C ALA A 4 -9.19 6.55 25.90
N ALA A 5 -8.99 5.62 26.85
CA ALA A 5 -9.44 4.23 26.72
C ALA A 5 -10.85 3.95 27.31
N VAL A 6 -11.44 4.90 28.04
CA VAL A 6 -12.76 4.70 28.69
C VAL A 6 -13.92 5.34 27.89
N LYS A 7 -13.63 6.17 26.88
CA LYS A 7 -14.67 6.81 26.06
C LYS A 7 -15.27 5.91 24.95
N LEU A 8 -14.70 4.72 24.73
CA LEU A 8 -15.12 3.78 23.70
C LEU A 8 -16.09 2.68 24.19
N SER A 9 -16.55 2.70 25.45
CA SER A 9 -17.41 1.63 26.00
C SER A 9 -18.85 2.03 26.38
N LYS A 10 -19.32 3.26 26.08
CA LYS A 10 -20.65 3.73 26.55
C LYS A 10 -21.60 4.37 25.53
N SER A 11 -21.31 4.42 24.23
CA SER A 11 -22.21 5.07 23.25
C SER A 11 -23.04 4.13 22.35
N VAL A 12 -23.03 2.81 22.56
CA VAL A 12 -23.66 1.86 21.61
C VAL A 12 -25.03 1.33 22.06
N ILE A 13 -25.56 1.69 23.25
CA ILE A 13 -26.86 1.15 23.69
C ILE A 13 -27.73 2.25 24.28
N SER A 14 -28.41 3.00 23.41
CA SER A 14 -29.83 3.38 23.55
C SER A 14 -30.18 4.49 22.54
N LEU A 15 -31.19 4.21 21.72
CA LEU A 15 -32.15 5.11 21.04
C LEU A 15 -32.32 4.73 19.58
N SER A 16 -33.07 3.65 19.39
CA SER A 16 -33.91 3.48 18.22
C SER A 16 -35.03 4.53 18.22
N ARG A 17 -35.31 5.05 17.02
CA ARG A 17 -36.49 5.82 16.60
C ARG A 17 -36.73 7.17 17.31
N THR A 18 -36.36 8.25 16.62
CA THR A 18 -37.33 9.30 16.25
C THR A 18 -36.82 10.04 15.01
N SER A 19 -37.68 10.09 14.01
CA SER A 19 -37.55 10.85 12.79
C SER A 19 -37.52 12.35 13.07
N LEU A 20 -36.49 13.06 12.61
CA LEU A 20 -36.61 14.47 12.26
C LEU A 20 -35.59 14.84 11.19
N VAL A 21 -36.16 15.12 10.02
CA VAL A 21 -35.53 15.66 8.82
C VAL A 21 -34.86 16.99 9.17
N ALA A 22 -33.54 17.06 8.98
CA ALA A 22 -32.81 18.32 8.83
C ALA A 22 -31.99 18.21 7.54
N ALA A 23 -32.62 18.63 6.44
CA ALA A 23 -32.00 18.73 5.13
C ALA A 23 -30.96 19.86 5.15
N THR A 24 -29.68 19.53 5.17
CA THR A 24 -28.63 20.40 4.65
C THR A 24 -28.31 19.91 3.24
N SER A 25 -29.01 20.48 2.26
CA SER A 25 -28.76 20.25 0.85
C SER A 25 -27.39 20.83 0.47
N SER A 26 -26.34 20.00 0.45
CA SER A 26 -25.15 20.31 -0.32
C SER A 26 -25.46 20.04 -1.79
N GLN A 27 -25.82 21.09 -2.53
CA GLN A 27 -26.01 21.02 -3.98
C GLN A 27 -24.77 20.43 -4.65
N PRO A 28 -24.92 19.61 -5.71
CA PRO A 28 -23.78 19.18 -6.51
C PRO A 28 -23.20 20.42 -7.22
N LEU A 29 -21.92 20.69 -6.98
CA LEU A 29 -21.16 21.75 -7.64
C LEU A 29 -21.23 21.53 -9.17
N ARG A 30 -22.07 22.34 -9.84
CA ARG A 30 -22.07 22.49 -11.29
C ARG A 30 -20.78 23.20 -11.69
N PHE A 31 -19.77 22.45 -12.11
CA PHE A 31 -18.63 23.00 -12.84
C PHE A 31 -19.08 23.37 -14.26
N LEU A 32 -19.16 24.68 -14.50
CA LEU A 32 -19.41 25.26 -15.82
C LEU A 32 -18.20 25.02 -16.73
N HIS A 33 -18.51 24.62 -17.95
CA HIS A 33 -17.62 24.47 -19.10
C HIS A 33 -16.73 25.71 -19.32
N ASP A 34 -15.44 25.48 -19.56
CA ASP A 34 -14.75 26.21 -20.62
C ASP A 34 -13.97 25.21 -21.50
N GLY A 35 -14.12 25.37 -22.81
CA GLY A 35 -13.77 24.37 -23.81
C GLY A 35 -12.36 24.56 -24.36
N THR A 36 -11.47 23.60 -24.10
CA THR A 36 -10.25 23.39 -24.91
C THR A 36 -9.91 21.91 -24.97
N ASN A 37 -10.39 21.24 -26.02
CA ASN A 37 -10.11 19.83 -26.33
C ASN A 37 -8.64 19.65 -26.79
N GLY A 38 -7.87 18.82 -26.09
CA GLY A 38 -6.59 18.27 -26.55
C GLY A 38 -6.72 16.78 -26.95
N PRO A 39 -5.87 16.23 -27.85
CA PRO A 39 -6.29 15.16 -28.76
C PRO A 39 -5.96 13.70 -28.34
N SER A 40 -5.80 13.33 -27.05
CA SER A 40 -5.22 12.02 -26.70
C SER A 40 -5.85 11.17 -25.58
N SER A 41 -7.02 11.53 -25.04
CA SER A 41 -7.78 10.66 -24.11
C SER A 41 -9.27 10.96 -24.20
N ASN A 42 -10.16 9.95 -24.20
CA ASN A 42 -11.60 10.21 -24.26
C ASN A 42 -11.99 11.00 -22.99
N PRO A 43 -12.35 12.29 -23.10
CA PRO A 43 -12.56 13.14 -21.94
C PRO A 43 -13.72 12.62 -21.07
N VAL A 44 -14.69 11.95 -21.69
CA VAL A 44 -15.83 11.33 -21.00
C VAL A 44 -15.35 10.16 -20.13
N ALA A 45 -14.55 9.26 -20.69
CA ALA A 45 -14.01 8.12 -19.94
C ALA A 45 -13.21 8.55 -18.71
N VAL A 46 -12.37 9.56 -18.90
CA VAL A 46 -11.52 10.12 -17.85
C VAL A 46 -12.35 10.85 -16.76
N GLN A 47 -13.50 11.41 -17.11
CA GLN A 47 -14.45 11.94 -16.13
C GLN A 47 -15.19 10.81 -15.40
N MET A 48 -15.63 9.77 -16.11
CA MET A 48 -16.28 8.60 -15.52
C MET A 48 -15.38 7.88 -14.52
N ILE A 49 -14.09 7.69 -14.84
CA ILE A 49 -13.11 7.10 -13.92
C ILE A 49 -13.00 7.93 -12.64
N ASN A 50 -12.79 9.24 -12.76
CA ASN A 50 -12.67 10.11 -11.59
C ASN A 50 -13.93 10.13 -10.74
N TYR A 51 -15.10 10.17 -11.39
CA TYR A 51 -16.38 10.12 -10.70
C TYR A 51 -16.55 8.78 -9.97
N ALA A 52 -16.27 7.65 -10.62
CA ALA A 52 -16.37 6.32 -10.02
C ALA A 52 -15.45 6.19 -8.80
N LEU A 53 -14.18 6.60 -8.91
CA LEU A 53 -13.21 6.56 -7.80
C LEU A 53 -13.63 7.49 -6.66
N SER A 54 -14.03 8.73 -6.97
CA SER A 54 -14.47 9.70 -5.98
C SER A 54 -15.74 9.23 -5.24
N HIS A 55 -16.71 8.72 -5.99
CA HIS A 55 -17.96 8.19 -5.44
C HIS A 55 -17.70 7.01 -4.51
N ALA A 56 -16.92 6.02 -4.97
CA ALA A 56 -16.54 4.86 -4.16
C ALA A 56 -15.86 5.27 -2.85
N ARG A 57 -14.87 6.17 -2.93
CA ARG A 57 -14.08 6.64 -1.78
C ARG A 57 -14.80 7.63 -0.86
N SER A 58 -15.85 8.29 -1.33
CA SER A 58 -16.61 9.26 -0.52
C SER A 58 -17.47 8.58 0.53
N GLN A 59 -18.19 7.52 0.16
CA GLN A 59 -19.12 6.81 1.05
C GLN A 59 -18.49 5.59 1.71
N LYS A 60 -17.43 5.03 1.11
CA LYS A 60 -16.68 3.86 1.60
C LYS A 60 -17.57 2.66 1.98
N SER A 61 -18.69 2.50 1.28
CA SER A 61 -19.65 1.42 1.51
C SER A 61 -19.57 0.38 0.40
N ASP A 62 -19.98 -0.86 0.70
CA ASP A 62 -20.09 -1.93 -0.29
C ASP A 62 -20.89 -1.50 -1.52
N GLU A 63 -21.95 -0.72 -1.28
CA GLU A 63 -22.82 -0.17 -2.31
C GLU A 63 -22.11 0.89 -3.17
N SER A 64 -21.33 1.80 -2.57
CA SER A 64 -20.65 2.86 -3.32
C SER A 64 -19.52 2.32 -4.20
N TYR A 65 -18.80 1.31 -3.72
CA TYR A 65 -17.80 0.61 -4.52
C TYR A 65 -18.43 -0.21 -5.64
N ALA A 66 -19.56 -0.90 -5.39
CA ALA A 66 -20.29 -1.60 -6.44
C ALA A 66 -20.81 -0.64 -7.53
N GLN A 67 -21.36 0.51 -7.13
CA GLN A 67 -21.79 1.56 -8.06
C GLN A 67 -20.61 2.13 -8.86
N GLY A 68 -19.48 2.41 -8.21
CA GLY A 68 -18.24 2.82 -8.87
C GLY A 68 -17.78 1.80 -9.91
N MET A 69 -17.82 0.51 -9.56
CA MET A 69 -17.45 -0.58 -10.48
C MET A 69 -18.37 -0.64 -11.70
N LEU A 70 -19.69 -0.55 -11.51
CA LEU A 70 -20.67 -0.54 -12.61
C LEU A 70 -20.41 0.61 -13.60
N ILE A 71 -20.05 1.79 -13.10
CA ILE A 71 -19.71 2.95 -13.94
C ILE A 71 -18.46 2.66 -14.78
N LEU A 72 -17.45 2.01 -14.19
CA LEU A 72 -16.23 1.61 -14.91
C LEU A 72 -16.51 0.52 -15.95
N GLU A 73 -17.35 -0.46 -15.63
CA GLU A 73 -17.79 -1.50 -16.59
C GLU A 73 -18.58 -0.91 -17.75
N GLN A 74 -19.45 0.07 -17.48
CA GLN A 74 -20.15 0.83 -18.53
C GLN A 74 -19.16 1.64 -19.38
N CYS A 75 -18.14 2.24 -18.76
CA CYS A 75 -17.07 2.93 -19.49
C CYS A 75 -16.29 1.96 -20.40
N LEU A 76 -16.10 0.71 -19.97
CA LEU A 76 -15.38 -0.30 -20.74
C LEU A 76 -16.21 -0.85 -21.91
N SER A 77 -17.52 -1.07 -21.69
CA SER A 77 -18.44 -1.56 -22.73
C SER A 77 -18.67 -0.53 -23.84
N THR A 78 -18.76 0.75 -23.49
CA THR A 78 -18.92 1.86 -24.46
C THR A 78 -17.68 2.11 -25.32
N GLN A 79 -16.47 1.81 -24.83
CA GLN A 79 -15.23 1.96 -25.61
C GLN A 79 -14.94 0.78 -26.52
N SER A 80 -15.59 -0.36 -26.31
CA SER A 80 -15.41 -1.55 -27.14
C SER A 80 -16.07 -1.42 -28.53
N SER A 81 -16.86 -0.36 -28.77
CA SER A 81 -17.58 -0.09 -30.02
C SER A 81 -16.96 1.02 -30.90
N GLU A 82 -15.99 1.80 -30.41
CA GLU A 82 -15.35 2.87 -31.18
C GLU A 82 -14.20 2.32 -32.05
N SER A 83 -14.25 2.62 -33.35
CA SER A 83 -13.42 2.04 -34.42
C SER A 83 -11.97 2.56 -34.51
N GLU A 84 -11.40 3.15 -33.45
CA GLU A 84 -9.99 3.58 -33.41
C GLU A 84 -9.18 2.70 -32.45
N ILE A 85 -8.57 1.65 -33.03
CA ILE A 85 -7.92 0.51 -32.36
C ILE A 85 -6.89 0.93 -31.29
N GLN A 86 -6.17 2.03 -31.49
CA GLN A 86 -5.05 2.44 -30.63
C GLN A 86 -5.48 3.33 -29.44
N PHE A 87 -6.50 4.18 -29.64
CA PHE A 87 -6.98 5.11 -28.62
C PHE A 87 -7.92 4.43 -27.62
N ALA A 88 -8.75 3.51 -28.12
CA ALA A 88 -9.60 2.65 -27.30
C ALA A 88 -8.76 1.82 -26.32
N GLN A 89 -7.61 1.28 -26.75
CA GLN A 89 -6.74 0.44 -25.90
C GLN A 89 -6.16 1.16 -24.69
N ASN A 90 -5.81 2.45 -24.81
CA ASN A 90 -5.27 3.23 -23.68
C ASN A 90 -6.34 3.54 -22.63
N CYS A 91 -7.52 3.90 -23.11
CA CYS A 91 -8.66 4.18 -22.26
C CYS A 91 -9.09 2.89 -21.55
N ILE A 92 -9.12 1.75 -22.25
CA ILE A 92 -9.33 0.42 -21.66
C ILE A 92 -8.28 0.11 -20.58
N GLY A 93 -6.99 0.33 -20.85
CA GLY A 93 -5.93 0.11 -19.86
C GLY A 93 -6.11 0.95 -18.59
N THR A 94 -6.50 2.22 -18.74
CA THR A 94 -6.74 3.14 -17.62
C THR A 94 -7.98 2.74 -16.81
N VAL A 95 -9.07 2.35 -17.48
CA VAL A 95 -10.27 1.83 -16.81
C VAL A 95 -9.94 0.56 -16.05
N LEU A 96 -9.18 -0.37 -16.65
CA LEU A 96 -8.78 -1.62 -16.00
C LEU A 96 -7.89 -1.38 -14.77
N LEU A 97 -6.98 -0.40 -14.81
CA LEU A 97 -6.21 0.01 -13.63
C LEU A 97 -7.08 0.63 -12.53
N ALA A 98 -8.08 1.43 -12.90
CA ALA A 98 -9.03 1.99 -11.94
C ALA A 98 -9.90 0.88 -11.30
N MET A 99 -10.36 -0.08 -12.10
CA MET A 99 -11.09 -1.26 -11.62
C MET A 99 -10.22 -2.09 -10.68
N SER A 100 -8.97 -2.39 -11.05
CA SER A 100 -8.06 -3.15 -10.18
C SER A 100 -7.78 -2.42 -8.86
N THR A 101 -7.69 -1.09 -8.88
CA THR A 101 -7.53 -0.27 -7.68
C THR A 101 -8.74 -0.37 -6.75
N LEU A 102 -9.97 -0.26 -7.28
CA LEU A 102 -11.18 -0.41 -6.46
C LEU A 102 -11.35 -1.83 -5.93
N LEU A 103 -11.02 -2.84 -6.73
CA LEU A 103 -11.04 -4.25 -6.31
C LEU A 103 -10.01 -4.52 -5.21
N TYR A 104 -8.81 -3.92 -5.32
CA TYR A 104 -7.77 -3.98 -4.29
C TYR A 104 -8.22 -3.35 -2.97
N GLU A 105 -8.78 -2.14 -3.01
CA GLU A 105 -9.31 -1.43 -1.82
C GLU A 105 -10.43 -2.23 -1.12
N ARG A 106 -11.12 -3.11 -1.86
CA ARG A 106 -12.15 -4.02 -1.35
C ARG A 106 -11.62 -5.36 -0.84
N GLY A 107 -10.37 -5.68 -1.11
CA GLY A 107 -9.76 -6.98 -0.78
C GLY A 107 -10.05 -8.09 -1.79
N ASN A 108 -10.62 -7.78 -2.96
CA ASN A 108 -10.88 -8.74 -4.04
C ASN A 108 -9.63 -8.89 -4.93
N PHE A 109 -8.58 -9.54 -4.42
CA PHE A 109 -7.28 -9.60 -5.09
C PHE A 109 -7.30 -10.41 -6.40
N GLU A 110 -8.08 -11.49 -6.48
CA GLU A 110 -8.13 -12.36 -7.67
C GLU A 110 -8.64 -11.60 -8.91
N GLU A 111 -9.78 -10.91 -8.77
CA GLU A 111 -10.33 -10.08 -9.84
C GLU A 111 -9.40 -8.90 -10.17
N ALA A 112 -8.74 -8.30 -9.17
CA ALA A 112 -7.78 -7.23 -9.39
C ALA A 112 -6.59 -7.71 -10.24
N ILE A 113 -6.06 -8.90 -9.96
CA ILE A 113 -4.99 -9.56 -10.72
C ILE A 113 -5.45 -9.83 -12.15
N GLU A 114 -6.68 -10.32 -12.34
CA GLU A 114 -7.25 -10.55 -13.68
C GLU A 114 -7.26 -9.26 -14.51
N LYS A 115 -7.69 -8.13 -13.92
CA LYS A 115 -7.70 -6.83 -14.63
C LYS A 115 -6.28 -6.36 -14.95
N LEU A 116 -5.32 -6.56 -14.06
CA LEU A 116 -3.91 -6.19 -14.29
C LEU A 116 -3.24 -7.05 -15.36
N HIS A 117 -3.50 -8.35 -15.41
CA HIS A 117 -3.04 -9.19 -16.51
C HIS A 117 -3.64 -8.78 -17.85
N ARG A 118 -4.92 -8.37 -17.85
CA ARG A 118 -5.54 -7.80 -19.05
C ARG A 118 -4.81 -6.53 -19.49
N VAL A 119 -4.35 -5.67 -18.58
CA VAL A 119 -3.51 -4.50 -18.91
C VAL A 119 -2.19 -4.92 -19.56
N GLN A 120 -1.50 -5.93 -19.02
CA GLN A 120 -0.26 -6.48 -19.62
C GLN A 120 -0.47 -7.07 -21.02
N GLY A 121 -1.66 -7.63 -21.29
CA GLY A 121 -2.03 -8.23 -22.58
C GLY A 121 -2.43 -7.23 -23.67
N LEU A 122 -2.59 -5.93 -23.35
CA LEU A 122 -2.88 -4.89 -24.34
C LEU A 122 -1.62 -4.57 -25.14
N THR A 123 -1.40 -5.29 -26.25
CA THR A 123 -0.21 -5.25 -27.12
C THR A 123 0.07 -3.93 -27.85
N CYS A 124 -0.64 -2.86 -27.55
CA CYS A 124 -0.38 -1.52 -28.06
C CYS A 124 -1.07 -0.49 -27.14
N SER A 125 -0.65 -0.34 -25.88
CA SER A 125 -1.26 0.64 -24.97
C SER A 125 -0.32 1.80 -24.64
N SER A 126 -0.38 2.88 -25.42
CA SER A 126 0.19 4.17 -24.98
C SER A 126 -0.57 4.67 -23.74
N LEU A 127 -0.12 4.30 -22.54
CA LEU A 127 -0.66 4.80 -21.28
C LEU A 127 -0.31 6.29 -21.09
N GLY A 128 -0.98 7.14 -21.86
CA GLY A 128 -0.86 8.58 -21.80
C GLY A 128 -2.06 9.20 -21.10
N VAL A 129 -2.09 9.19 -19.76
CA VAL A 129 -2.93 10.12 -18.96
C VAL A 129 -2.18 10.37 -17.64
N ARG A 130 -1.48 11.49 -17.42
CA ARG A 130 -1.98 12.85 -17.12
C ARG A 130 -3.16 12.89 -16.14
N GLY A 131 -2.89 12.82 -14.84
CA GLY A 131 -3.72 13.56 -13.89
C GLY A 131 -3.24 15.01 -13.81
N LYS A 132 -3.95 16.07 -14.21
CA LYS A 132 -5.09 16.32 -15.11
C LYS A 132 -5.06 17.85 -15.37
N ILE A 133 -5.45 18.31 -16.56
CA ILE A 133 -6.10 19.61 -16.86
C ILE A 133 -5.42 20.93 -16.38
N LEU A 134 -4.98 21.75 -17.37
CA LEU A 134 -4.48 23.15 -17.35
C LEU A 134 -3.27 23.43 -16.43
N LEU A 135 -2.15 24.03 -16.88
CA LEU A 135 -2.08 25.29 -17.62
C LEU A 135 -0.86 25.35 -18.55
N PHE A 136 -1.08 25.93 -19.73
CA PHE A 136 -0.08 26.37 -20.69
C PHE A 136 0.71 27.56 -20.12
N GLN A 137 2.04 27.54 -20.18
CA GLN A 137 2.85 28.56 -20.88
C GLN A 137 4.24 28.01 -21.21
N PHE A 138 4.68 28.27 -22.45
CA PHE A 138 5.98 27.95 -23.05
C PHE A 138 6.35 26.48 -23.32
N THR A 139 5.66 25.83 -24.26
CA THR A 139 6.28 24.74 -25.07
C THR A 139 5.63 24.54 -26.45
N SER A 140 4.94 25.55 -27.00
CA SER A 140 4.22 25.41 -28.27
C SER A 140 5.03 25.71 -29.54
N PHE A 141 6.35 25.89 -29.45
CA PHE A 141 7.18 26.19 -30.64
C PHE A 141 8.20 25.10 -31.00
N VAL A 142 8.31 24.02 -30.20
CA VAL A 142 9.29 22.94 -30.46
C VAL A 142 8.63 21.65 -30.98
N TYR A 143 7.31 21.49 -30.81
CA TYR A 143 6.59 20.30 -31.29
C TYR A 143 6.22 20.32 -32.79
N PHE A 144 6.57 21.37 -33.53
CA PHE A 144 6.26 21.47 -34.97
C PHE A 144 7.42 21.05 -35.90
N LEU A 145 8.61 20.72 -35.37
CA LEU A 145 9.78 20.39 -36.21
C LEU A 145 10.35 18.97 -36.05
N PHE A 146 9.90 18.16 -35.09
CA PHE A 146 10.34 16.77 -34.97
C PHE A 146 9.17 15.81 -34.95
N GLY A 147 8.97 15.13 -36.09
CA GLY A 147 7.95 14.11 -36.28
C GLY A 147 8.05 12.95 -35.29
N ILE A 148 6.90 12.63 -34.70
CA ILE A 148 6.43 11.30 -34.27
C ILE A 148 7.49 10.39 -33.62
N LYS A 149 7.87 10.60 -32.34
CA LYS A 149 8.62 9.61 -31.52
C LYS A 149 8.34 9.62 -30.00
N GLY A 150 7.32 10.33 -29.50
CA GLY A 150 7.04 10.44 -28.05
C GLY A 150 6.20 9.32 -27.42
N TYR A 151 5.65 8.40 -28.22
CA TYR A 151 4.56 7.51 -27.79
C TYR A 151 5.00 6.16 -27.19
N SER A 152 6.23 5.71 -27.50
CA SER A 152 6.79 4.45 -26.99
C SER A 152 7.14 4.49 -25.50
N LEU A 153 7.49 5.66 -24.95
CA LEU A 153 7.90 5.78 -23.56
C LEU A 153 6.71 5.61 -22.59
N TYR A 154 5.54 6.16 -22.92
CA TYR A 154 4.33 6.06 -22.10
C TYR A 154 3.76 4.63 -22.00
N LEU A 155 3.97 3.80 -23.04
CA LEU A 155 3.65 2.37 -23.04
C LEU A 155 4.44 1.63 -21.96
N VAL A 156 5.73 1.92 -21.86
CA VAL A 156 6.64 1.27 -20.90
C VAL A 156 6.26 1.64 -19.46
N PHE A 157 5.85 2.88 -19.20
CA PHE A 157 5.40 3.31 -17.86
C PHE A 157 4.18 2.53 -17.35
N GLY A 158 3.17 2.32 -18.19
CA GLY A 158 1.95 1.61 -17.79
C GLY A 158 2.18 0.12 -17.53
N ILE A 159 3.02 -0.53 -18.34
CA ILE A 159 3.40 -1.94 -18.17
C ILE A 159 4.21 -2.11 -16.88
N VAL A 160 5.18 -1.23 -16.63
CA VAL A 160 5.96 -1.24 -15.38
C VAL A 160 5.03 -1.08 -14.19
N ALA A 161 4.15 -0.07 -14.18
CA ALA A 161 3.18 0.14 -13.11
C ALA A 161 2.25 -1.05 -12.85
N ALA A 162 1.71 -1.65 -13.91
CA ALA A 162 0.86 -2.83 -13.79
C ALA A 162 1.64 -4.03 -13.24
N THR A 163 2.91 -4.18 -13.63
CA THR A 163 3.78 -5.25 -13.15
C THR A 163 4.17 -5.06 -11.70
N GLU A 164 4.46 -3.83 -11.27
CA GLU A 164 4.70 -3.50 -9.86
C GLU A 164 3.47 -3.79 -8.99
N ALA A 165 2.28 -3.41 -9.45
CA ALA A 165 1.03 -3.70 -8.76
C ALA A 165 0.81 -5.23 -8.66
N LEU A 166 1.05 -5.98 -9.74
CA LEU A 166 0.97 -7.44 -9.72
C LEU A 166 1.97 -8.06 -8.74
N VAL A 167 3.23 -7.62 -8.76
CA VAL A 167 4.26 -8.11 -7.82
C VAL A 167 3.83 -7.84 -6.38
N GLY A 168 3.35 -6.63 -6.06
CA GLY A 168 2.84 -6.29 -4.73
C GLY A 168 1.66 -7.18 -4.30
N LEU A 169 0.70 -7.44 -5.19
CA LEU A 169 -0.43 -8.33 -4.91
C LEU A 169 0.02 -9.78 -4.68
N TYR A 170 0.96 -10.29 -5.49
CA TYR A 170 1.48 -11.63 -5.30
C TYR A 170 2.27 -11.79 -4.01
N LEU A 171 3.05 -10.78 -3.62
CA LEU A 171 3.73 -10.74 -2.33
C LEU A 171 2.73 -10.74 -1.16
N GLN A 172 1.66 -9.96 -1.27
CA GLN A 172 0.60 -9.94 -0.25
C GLN A 172 -0.12 -11.29 -0.15
N LEU A 173 -0.31 -11.98 -1.29
CA LEU A 173 -0.86 -13.33 -1.36
C LEU A 173 0.17 -14.43 -1.03
N GLY A 174 1.41 -14.12 -0.64
CA GLY A 174 2.42 -15.16 -0.33
C GLY A 174 2.88 -16.01 -1.52
N GLN A 175 2.72 -15.52 -2.75
CA GLN A 175 3.23 -16.16 -3.97
C GLN A 175 4.59 -15.55 -4.35
N ASP A 176 5.57 -15.76 -3.47
CA ASP A 176 6.87 -15.12 -3.57
C ASP A 176 7.61 -15.53 -4.88
N ASP A 177 7.52 -16.79 -5.29
CA ASP A 177 8.16 -17.30 -6.53
C ASP A 177 7.59 -16.62 -7.78
N THR A 178 6.25 -16.52 -7.89
CA THR A 178 5.56 -15.83 -8.99
C THR A 178 5.94 -14.35 -9.03
N SER A 179 6.02 -13.72 -7.85
CA SER A 179 6.40 -12.32 -7.73
C SER A 179 7.84 -12.07 -8.21
N SER A 180 8.76 -13.00 -7.93
CA SER A 180 10.16 -12.94 -8.36
C SER A 180 10.30 -13.05 -9.88
N VAL A 181 9.62 -14.04 -10.48
CA VAL A 181 9.60 -14.22 -11.95
C VAL A 181 9.04 -12.99 -12.67
N LEU A 182 7.98 -12.38 -12.12
CA LEU A 182 7.39 -11.17 -12.69
C LEU A 182 8.31 -9.95 -12.58
N ALA A 183 9.01 -9.80 -11.45
CA ALA A 183 10.00 -8.75 -11.27
C ALA A 183 11.18 -8.90 -12.24
N ASP A 184 11.70 -10.12 -12.43
CA ASP A 184 12.77 -10.39 -13.40
C ASP A 184 12.33 -10.10 -14.83
N LYS A 185 11.11 -10.51 -15.20
CA LYS A 185 10.53 -10.21 -16.50
C LYS A 185 10.40 -8.70 -16.74
N CYS A 186 10.07 -7.93 -15.70
CA CYS A 186 10.00 -6.47 -15.76
C CYS A 186 11.37 -5.86 -16.07
N LEU A 187 12.42 -6.33 -15.39
CA LEU A 187 13.80 -5.88 -15.63
C LEU A 187 14.28 -6.26 -17.04
N GLU A 188 14.05 -7.50 -17.47
CA GLU A 188 14.39 -7.95 -18.83
C GLU A 188 13.73 -7.10 -19.92
N PHE A 189 12.45 -6.75 -19.73
CA PHE A 189 11.71 -5.92 -20.66
C PHE A 189 12.37 -4.53 -20.82
N LEU A 190 12.76 -3.91 -19.71
CA LEU A 190 13.45 -2.62 -19.71
C LEU A 190 14.87 -2.65 -20.30
N HIS A 191 15.54 -3.81 -20.26
CA HIS A 191 16.85 -4.01 -20.88
C HIS A 191 16.80 -4.26 -22.40
N LYS A 192 15.73 -4.90 -22.90
CA LYS A 192 15.55 -5.23 -24.34
C LYS A 192 15.11 -4.03 -25.18
N ASP A 193 14.37 -3.10 -24.58
CA ASP A 193 13.90 -1.91 -25.27
C ASP A 193 15.03 -0.87 -25.44
N ASP A 194 15.52 -0.75 -26.68
CA ASP A 194 16.52 0.21 -27.15
C ASP A 194 15.91 1.64 -27.24
N LEU A 195 15.37 2.13 -26.13
CA LEU A 195 14.76 3.46 -25.98
C LEU A 195 15.84 4.54 -26.14
N ARG A 196 16.01 5.04 -27.37
CA ARG A 196 16.82 6.23 -27.65
C ARG A 196 16.03 7.52 -27.35
N SER A 197 15.94 7.98 -26.09
CA SER A 197 15.81 9.42 -25.75
C SER A 197 15.89 9.74 -24.24
N ASN A 198 16.53 10.88 -23.92
CA ASN A 198 16.60 11.65 -22.66
C ASN A 198 16.77 10.87 -21.34
N GLY A 199 18.03 10.78 -20.90
CA GLY A 199 18.51 10.03 -19.73
C GLY A 199 18.12 10.57 -18.34
N GLY A 200 16.84 10.91 -18.13
CA GLY A 200 16.28 11.04 -16.77
C GLY A 200 15.01 10.20 -16.54
N SER A 201 14.20 9.94 -17.58
CA SER A 201 12.93 9.21 -17.44
C SER A 201 13.11 7.69 -17.46
N LYS A 202 14.17 7.17 -18.09
CA LYS A 202 14.45 5.74 -18.21
C LYS A 202 15.10 5.22 -16.92
N GLU A 203 15.99 6.00 -16.36
CA GLU A 203 16.71 5.76 -15.12
C GLU A 203 15.71 5.64 -13.96
N SER A 204 14.70 6.52 -13.93
CA SER A 204 13.60 6.44 -12.95
C SER A 204 12.80 5.13 -13.07
N LEU A 205 12.46 4.68 -14.29
CA LEU A 205 11.75 3.41 -14.51
C LEU A 205 12.57 2.19 -14.09
N ILE A 206 13.85 2.18 -14.46
CA ILE A 206 14.78 1.10 -14.08
C ILE A 206 14.91 1.03 -12.56
N ALA A 207 15.04 2.18 -11.89
CA ALA A 207 15.15 2.21 -10.44
C ALA A 207 13.90 1.69 -9.73
N ARG A 208 12.71 1.93 -10.27
CA ARG A 208 11.48 1.36 -9.72
C ARG A 208 11.42 -0.15 -9.88
N ALA A 209 11.71 -0.65 -11.09
CA ALA A 209 11.73 -2.09 -11.34
C ALA A 209 12.77 -2.80 -10.47
N LYS A 210 13.94 -2.18 -10.28
CA LYS A 210 14.96 -2.63 -9.34
C LYS A 210 14.47 -2.60 -7.89
N ALA A 211 13.82 -1.53 -7.44
CA ALA A 211 13.30 -1.44 -6.08
C ALA A 211 12.23 -2.50 -5.80
N VAL A 212 11.37 -2.80 -6.77
CA VAL A 212 10.38 -3.89 -6.67
C VAL A 212 11.07 -5.25 -6.59
N LYS A 213 12.10 -5.50 -7.41
CA LYS A 213 12.89 -6.73 -7.29
C LYS A 213 13.61 -6.81 -5.93
N GLY A 214 14.19 -5.71 -5.47
CA GLY A 214 14.81 -5.60 -4.15
C GLY A 214 13.82 -5.91 -3.01
N LEU A 215 12.58 -5.42 -3.10
CA LEU A 215 11.51 -5.75 -2.15
C LEU A 215 11.16 -7.24 -2.17
N VAL A 216 11.09 -7.87 -3.35
CA VAL A 216 10.87 -9.32 -3.45
C VAL A 216 12.00 -10.08 -2.76
N GLU A 217 13.27 -9.70 -3.01
CA GLU A 217 14.42 -10.33 -2.37
C GLU A 217 14.47 -10.11 -0.85
N LEU A 218 13.98 -8.96 -0.35
CA LEU A 218 13.79 -8.73 1.09
C LEU A 218 12.80 -9.72 1.69
N VAL A 219 11.63 -9.91 1.06
CA VAL A 219 10.58 -10.83 1.53
C VAL A 219 11.06 -12.28 1.50
N THR A 220 11.78 -12.68 0.44
CA THR A 220 12.34 -14.05 0.35
C THR A 220 13.50 -14.28 1.32
N GLY A 221 14.12 -13.19 1.79
CA GLY A 221 15.10 -13.18 2.86
C GLY A 221 16.55 -13.03 2.45
N ASN A 222 16.79 -12.72 1.18
CA ASN A 222 18.11 -12.60 0.58
C ASN A 222 18.63 -11.16 0.67
N LEU A 223 19.14 -10.75 1.83
CA LEU A 223 19.62 -9.37 2.05
C LEU A 223 20.75 -8.96 1.10
N GLU A 224 21.71 -9.85 0.82
CA GLU A 224 22.84 -9.58 -0.09
C GLU A 224 22.37 -9.35 -1.53
N SER A 225 21.41 -10.15 -1.98
CA SER A 225 20.77 -10.01 -3.29
C SER A 225 20.02 -8.68 -3.36
N ALA A 226 19.22 -8.37 -2.33
CA ALA A 226 18.44 -7.13 -2.24
C ALA A 226 19.34 -5.87 -2.33
N GLU A 227 20.49 -5.86 -1.65
CA GLU A 227 21.44 -4.74 -1.67
C GLU A 227 21.89 -4.40 -3.10
N SER A 228 22.16 -5.41 -3.93
CA SER A 228 22.58 -5.21 -5.32
C SER A 228 21.54 -4.48 -6.17
N PHE A 229 20.25 -4.66 -5.86
CA PHE A 229 19.15 -4.01 -6.58
C PHE A 229 18.90 -2.58 -6.09
N PHE A 230 19.19 -2.28 -4.83
CA PHE A 230 19.08 -0.92 -4.29
C PHE A 230 20.28 -0.02 -4.66
N HIS A 231 21.36 -0.59 -5.20
CA HIS A 231 22.49 0.16 -5.71
C HIS A 231 22.08 1.09 -6.88
N GLY A 232 22.28 2.40 -6.71
CA GLY A 232 21.88 3.45 -7.67
C GLY A 232 20.48 4.03 -7.48
N VAL A 233 19.68 3.54 -6.51
CA VAL A 233 18.40 4.19 -6.12
C VAL A 233 18.65 5.48 -5.31
N GLN A 234 19.85 5.60 -4.72
CA GLN A 234 20.32 6.74 -3.91
C GLN A 234 20.48 8.05 -4.70
N ASP A 235 20.88 7.96 -5.97
CA ASP A 235 21.28 9.12 -6.80
C ASP A 235 20.11 9.72 -7.60
N ILE A 236 18.95 9.08 -7.58
CA ILE A 236 17.78 9.52 -8.34
C ILE A 236 16.98 10.46 -7.44
N GLU A 237 17.12 11.77 -7.70
CA GLU A 237 16.31 12.83 -7.10
C GLU A 237 14.86 12.36 -6.83
N ALA A 238 14.54 12.12 -5.56
CA ALA A 238 13.30 12.44 -4.84
C ALA A 238 11.93 12.28 -5.55
N ARG A 239 11.76 11.44 -6.59
CA ARG A 239 10.52 11.43 -7.39
C ARG A 239 9.67 10.16 -7.30
N ASN A 240 10.12 9.10 -6.61
CA ASN A 240 9.28 7.91 -6.41
C ASN A 240 9.24 7.44 -4.94
N GLY A 241 8.11 7.71 -4.27
CA GLY A 241 7.90 7.32 -2.87
C GLY A 241 7.92 5.81 -2.60
N THR A 242 7.43 4.96 -3.52
CA THR A 242 7.42 3.49 -3.33
C THR A 242 8.83 2.92 -3.36
N ALA A 243 9.66 3.34 -4.32
CA ALA A 243 11.03 2.86 -4.45
C ALA A 243 11.90 3.30 -3.25
N VAL A 244 11.76 4.55 -2.83
CA VAL A 244 12.45 5.10 -1.66
C VAL A 244 12.00 4.40 -0.38
N LEU A 245 10.69 4.09 -0.25
CA LEU A 245 10.16 3.35 0.90
C LEU A 245 10.76 1.95 1.01
N SER A 246 10.79 1.18 -0.09
CA SER A 246 11.39 -0.16 -0.11
C SER A 246 12.89 -0.13 0.22
N TYR A 247 13.60 0.91 -0.24
CA TYR A 247 14.99 1.11 0.15
C TYR A 247 15.15 1.49 1.63
N GLY A 248 14.28 2.36 2.15
CA GLY A 248 14.24 2.70 3.58
C GLY A 248 13.98 1.47 4.46
N GLU A 249 13.10 0.57 4.03
CA GLU A 249 12.81 -0.70 4.71
C GLU A 249 14.02 -1.65 4.70
N PHE A 250 14.78 -1.71 3.60
CA PHE A 250 16.08 -2.40 3.55
C PHE A 250 17.07 -1.81 4.56
N LEU A 251 17.20 -0.48 4.62
CA LEU A 251 18.10 0.19 5.57
C LEU A 251 17.66 -0.02 7.02
N HIS A 252 16.35 -0.04 7.27
CA HIS A 252 15.77 -0.34 8.58
C HIS A 252 16.08 -1.78 8.99
N ALA A 253 15.92 -2.75 8.09
CA ALA A 253 16.22 -4.15 8.32
C ALA A 253 17.73 -4.42 8.53
N THR A 254 18.60 -3.61 7.92
CA THR A 254 20.07 -3.65 8.08
C THR A 254 20.61 -2.76 9.20
N GLN A 255 19.72 -2.15 10.00
CA GLN A 255 20.03 -1.30 11.15
C GLN A 255 20.73 0.03 10.84
N GLN A 256 20.67 0.50 9.60
CA GLN A 256 21.11 1.85 9.22
C GLN A 256 20.02 2.89 9.53
N PHE A 257 19.66 3.01 10.82
CA PHE A 257 18.46 3.75 11.26
C PHE A 257 18.47 5.24 10.92
N SER A 258 19.64 5.90 10.93
CA SER A 258 19.76 7.32 10.60
C SER A 258 19.34 7.62 9.16
N LEU A 259 19.86 6.84 8.21
CA LEU A 259 19.53 6.97 6.79
C LEU A 259 18.07 6.55 6.52
N ALA A 260 17.60 5.45 7.12
CA ALA A 260 16.20 5.03 7.00
C ALA A 260 15.23 6.11 7.47
N LYS A 261 15.54 6.78 8.59
CA LYS A 261 14.74 7.87 9.15
C LYS A 261 14.64 9.04 8.18
N GLU A 262 15.76 9.46 7.62
CA GLU A 262 15.79 10.56 6.64
C GLU A 262 14.92 10.24 5.43
N LEU A 263 15.02 9.02 4.88
CA LEU A 263 14.21 8.60 3.74
C LEU A 263 12.70 8.59 4.07
N TYR A 264 12.31 8.07 5.23
CA TYR A 264 10.89 8.08 5.63
C TYR A 264 10.37 9.50 5.86
N GLN A 265 11.15 10.38 6.50
CA GLN A 265 10.80 11.79 6.68
C GLN A 265 10.68 12.51 5.35
N ASN A 266 11.60 12.27 4.41
CA ASN A 266 11.56 12.83 3.06
C ASN A 266 10.29 12.42 2.31
N ILE A 267 9.81 11.16 2.47
CA ILE A 267 8.53 10.74 1.89
C ILE A 267 7.35 11.47 2.53
N ILE A 268 7.37 11.65 3.86
CA ILE A 268 6.27 12.29 4.60
C ILE A 268 6.21 13.80 4.37
N GLU A 269 7.37 14.46 4.26
CA GLU A 269 7.51 15.91 4.06
C GLU A 269 7.44 16.32 2.59
N GLY A 270 7.89 15.45 1.68
CA GLY A 270 7.83 15.64 0.23
C GLY A 270 6.42 15.60 -0.37
N VAL A 271 5.40 15.28 0.43
CA VAL A 271 3.98 15.39 0.05
C VAL A 271 3.46 16.77 0.46
N PRO A 272 3.01 17.63 -0.49
CA PRO A 272 2.54 18.96 -0.17
C PRO A 272 1.34 18.90 0.80
N LYS A 273 1.44 19.64 1.92
CA LYS A 273 0.44 19.68 3.01
C LYS A 273 -0.77 20.58 2.70
N ASN A 274 -0.78 21.26 1.55
CA ASN A 274 -1.84 22.17 1.13
C ASN A 274 -2.43 21.70 -0.21
N GLU A 275 -3.75 21.82 -0.33
CA GLU A 275 -4.55 21.63 -1.56
C GLU A 275 -4.27 22.67 -2.66
N ASP A 276 -3.06 23.24 -2.71
CA ASP A 276 -2.61 24.12 -3.78
C ASP A 276 -1.94 23.26 -4.87
N PHE A 277 -2.77 22.81 -5.80
CA PHE A 277 -2.46 22.01 -6.98
C PHE A 277 -1.51 22.70 -8.00
N CYS A 278 -0.30 23.11 -7.61
CA CYS A 278 0.63 23.76 -8.57
C CYS A 278 2.12 23.36 -8.51
N ASP A 279 2.64 22.65 -7.50
CA ASP A 279 4.05 22.25 -7.50
C ASP A 279 4.30 20.89 -8.15
N MET A 280 4.51 20.95 -9.46
CA MET A 280 4.83 19.86 -10.38
C MET A 280 6.31 19.44 -10.29
N ASN A 281 6.71 18.68 -9.25
CA ASN A 281 7.88 17.78 -9.38
C ASN A 281 8.07 16.64 -8.35
N THR A 282 7.07 16.22 -7.58
CA THR A 282 7.32 15.21 -6.52
C THR A 282 6.23 14.15 -6.53
N LEU A 283 6.60 12.88 -6.77
CA LEU A 283 5.85 11.64 -6.53
C LEU A 283 4.90 11.00 -7.58
N SER A 284 4.52 11.64 -8.71
CA SER A 284 3.32 11.20 -9.46
C SER A 284 3.52 10.71 -10.90
N ILE A 285 4.23 9.60 -11.13
CA ILE A 285 3.99 8.79 -12.33
C ILE A 285 3.92 7.32 -11.94
N CYS A 286 2.70 6.87 -11.62
CA CYS A 286 2.29 5.48 -11.38
C CYS A 286 2.73 4.82 -10.07
N ASN A 287 2.56 5.49 -8.93
CA ASN A 287 2.57 4.80 -7.64
C ASN A 287 1.16 4.31 -7.28
N MET A 288 1.09 3.32 -6.39
CA MET A 288 -0.07 3.14 -5.50
C MET A 288 -0.55 4.51 -4.99
N ALA A 289 -1.83 4.63 -4.62
CA ALA A 289 -2.39 5.89 -4.11
C ALA A 289 -1.38 6.57 -3.17
N SER A 290 -1.01 7.83 -3.45
CA SER A 290 0.00 8.58 -2.69
C SER A 290 -0.19 8.46 -1.18
N ASP A 291 -1.45 8.37 -0.77
CA ASP A 291 -1.89 8.19 0.62
C ASP A 291 -1.49 6.85 1.24
N GLU A 292 -1.47 5.76 0.45
CA GLU A 292 -1.04 4.44 0.92
C GLU A 292 0.47 4.39 1.14
N VAL A 293 1.25 4.96 0.22
CA VAL A 293 2.71 5.09 0.40
C VAL A 293 3.02 5.96 1.61
N LEU A 294 2.28 7.06 1.80
CA LEU A 294 2.41 7.94 2.96
C LEU A 294 2.08 7.22 4.27
N LEU A 295 1.00 6.44 4.29
CA LEU A 295 0.58 5.64 5.44
C LEU A 295 1.64 4.59 5.78
N ALA A 296 2.16 3.89 4.78
CA ALA A 296 3.22 2.91 4.96
C ALA A 296 4.51 3.55 5.47
N ALA A 297 4.96 4.66 4.89
CA ALA A 297 6.12 5.41 5.37
C ALA A 297 5.94 5.92 6.81
N THR A 298 4.74 6.42 7.15
CA THR A 298 4.42 6.84 8.53
C THR A 298 4.47 5.65 9.49
N THR A 299 3.95 4.49 9.09
CA THR A 299 3.98 3.26 9.89
C THR A 299 5.41 2.75 10.06
N ALA A 300 6.22 2.78 9.01
CA ALA A 300 7.63 2.38 9.03
C ALA A 300 8.46 3.30 9.92
N LEU A 301 8.24 4.63 9.85
CA LEU A 301 8.88 5.60 10.75
C LEU A 301 8.52 5.34 12.21
N GLY A 302 7.25 5.03 12.50
CA GLY A 302 6.80 4.67 13.84
C GLY A 302 7.49 3.41 14.39
N GLN A 303 7.64 2.38 13.56
CA GLN A 303 8.41 1.18 13.90
C GLN A 303 9.90 1.50 14.12
N LEU A 304 10.48 2.36 13.28
CA LEU A 304 11.88 2.78 13.39
C LEU A 304 12.16 3.50 14.70
N GLU A 305 11.32 4.47 15.09
CA GLU A 305 11.43 5.15 16.37
C GLU A 305 11.28 4.17 17.54
N SER A 306 10.42 3.14 17.42
CA SER A 306 10.33 2.08 18.42
C SER A 306 11.61 1.26 18.53
N HIS A 307 12.29 0.98 17.42
CA HIS A 307 13.56 0.22 17.44
C HIS A 307 14.73 1.07 17.96
N MET A 308 14.69 2.39 17.75
CA MET A 308 15.62 3.35 18.33
C MET A 308 15.38 3.62 19.83
N GLY A 309 14.26 3.14 20.41
CA GLY A 309 13.90 3.36 21.82
C GLY A 309 13.14 4.67 22.09
N ASN A 310 12.78 5.43 21.04
CA ASN A 310 12.04 6.68 21.15
C ASN A 310 10.52 6.43 21.22
N PHE A 311 10.06 5.74 22.28
CA PHE A 311 8.69 5.26 22.37
C PHE A 311 7.62 6.35 22.36
N GLY A 312 7.91 7.54 22.89
CA GLY A 312 6.97 8.67 22.85
C GLY A 312 6.69 9.14 21.42
N ALA A 313 7.73 9.27 20.60
CA ALA A 313 7.58 9.61 19.18
C ALA A 313 6.92 8.46 18.40
N ALA A 314 7.32 7.22 18.66
CA ALA A 314 6.73 6.04 18.03
C ALA A 314 5.21 5.95 18.27
N GLU A 315 4.76 6.17 19.51
CA GLU A 315 3.35 6.16 19.89
C GLU A 315 2.54 7.24 19.15
N GLU A 316 3.06 8.47 19.09
CA GLU A 316 2.41 9.57 18.36
C GLU A 316 2.30 9.26 16.86
N ILE A 317 3.40 8.81 16.25
CA ILE A 317 3.48 8.53 14.82
C ILE A 317 2.58 7.36 14.43
N LEU A 318 2.61 6.26 15.18
CA LEU A 318 1.76 5.10 14.90
C LEU A 318 0.28 5.39 15.16
N THR A 319 -0.04 6.25 16.13
CA THR A 319 -1.43 6.70 16.34
C THR A 319 -1.94 7.52 15.15
N LYS A 320 -1.11 8.43 14.61
CA LYS A 320 -1.43 9.17 13.38
C LYS A 320 -1.60 8.21 12.18
N ALA A 321 -0.75 7.20 12.07
CA ALA A 321 -0.88 6.18 11.03
C ALA A 321 -2.20 5.41 11.16
N LEU A 322 -2.60 5.03 12.38
CA LEU A 322 -3.86 4.35 12.66
C LEU A 322 -5.07 5.19 12.25
N THR A 323 -5.13 6.45 12.67
CA THR A 323 -6.22 7.36 12.29
C THR A 323 -6.32 7.52 10.77
N LYS A 324 -5.18 7.74 10.09
CA LYS A 324 -5.16 7.82 8.62
C LYS A 324 -5.59 6.51 7.96
N THR A 325 -5.27 5.37 8.55
CA THR A 325 -5.66 4.05 8.04
C THR A 325 -7.17 3.84 8.14
N GLU A 326 -7.76 4.18 9.29
CA GLU A 326 -9.21 4.13 9.53
C GLU A 326 -9.94 5.11 8.60
N GLU A 327 -9.39 6.31 8.40
CA GLU A 327 -9.94 7.31 7.47
C GLU A 327 -9.85 6.83 6.03
N TYR A 328 -8.71 6.31 5.57
CA TYR A 328 -8.50 5.95 4.16
C TYR A 328 -9.23 4.66 3.77
N PHE A 329 -9.03 3.58 4.52
CA PHE A 329 -9.58 2.26 4.18
C PHE A 329 -10.95 1.95 4.84
N GLY A 330 -11.34 2.73 5.85
CA GLY A 330 -12.50 2.44 6.68
C GLY A 330 -12.13 1.68 7.96
N SER A 331 -12.96 1.84 8.99
CA SER A 331 -12.68 1.34 10.34
C SER A 331 -12.70 -0.18 10.47
N SER A 332 -13.21 -0.92 9.48
CA SER A 332 -13.29 -2.40 9.47
C SER A 332 -12.24 -3.07 8.58
N HIS A 333 -11.32 -2.31 8.00
CA HIS A 333 -10.38 -2.84 7.01
C HIS A 333 -9.21 -3.61 7.66
N PRO A 334 -8.74 -4.75 7.09
CA PRO A 334 -7.64 -5.53 7.66
C PRO A 334 -6.33 -4.76 7.88
N LYS A 335 -6.06 -3.70 7.09
CA LYS A 335 -4.89 -2.81 7.31
C LYS A 335 -4.91 -2.10 8.65
N VAL A 336 -6.09 -1.85 9.24
CA VAL A 336 -6.21 -1.36 10.62
C VAL A 336 -5.59 -2.37 11.57
N GLY A 337 -5.84 -3.67 11.35
CA GLY A 337 -5.21 -4.76 12.10
C GLY A 337 -3.68 -4.79 11.98
N VAL A 338 -3.13 -4.52 10.79
CA VAL A 338 -1.68 -4.44 10.56
C VAL A 338 -1.04 -3.31 11.39
N VAL A 339 -1.63 -2.11 11.38
CA VAL A 339 -1.12 -0.98 12.16
C VAL A 339 -1.29 -1.22 13.67
N LEU A 340 -2.39 -1.84 14.11
CA LEU A 340 -2.58 -2.24 15.50
C LEU A 340 -1.52 -3.24 15.97
N THR A 341 -1.13 -4.20 15.13
CA THR A 341 -0.02 -5.11 15.42
C THR A 341 1.30 -4.34 15.60
N CYS A 342 1.57 -3.33 14.76
CA CYS A 342 2.76 -2.47 14.92
C CYS A 342 2.74 -1.71 16.26
N ILE A 343 1.60 -1.15 16.66
CA ILE A 343 1.44 -0.46 17.95
C ILE A 343 1.62 -1.44 19.11
N ALA A 344 1.06 -2.66 19.02
CA ALA A 344 1.23 -3.68 20.04
C ALA A 344 2.69 -4.09 20.22
N LEU A 345 3.42 -4.29 19.11
CA LEU A 345 4.85 -4.57 19.11
C LEU A 345 5.68 -3.41 19.68
N MET A 346 5.30 -2.16 19.40
CA MET A 346 5.93 -0.99 20.01
C MET A 346 5.77 -0.99 21.54
N TYR A 347 4.56 -1.21 22.05
CA TYR A 347 4.33 -1.28 23.50
C TYR A 347 5.03 -2.47 24.16
N ARG A 348 5.20 -3.58 23.43
CA ARG A 348 6.02 -4.73 23.84
C ARG A 348 7.50 -4.35 23.94
N ASN A 349 8.05 -3.71 22.90
CA ASN A 349 9.42 -3.22 22.89
C ASN A 349 9.68 -2.21 24.03
N LYS A 350 8.71 -1.31 24.28
CA LYS A 350 8.73 -0.37 25.39
C LYS A 350 8.80 -1.06 26.75
N ALA A 351 7.90 -2.01 27.00
CA ALA A 351 7.88 -2.79 28.24
C ALA A 351 9.20 -3.53 28.47
N ARG A 352 9.79 -4.09 27.40
CA ARG A 352 11.09 -4.77 27.45
C ARG A 352 12.22 -3.81 27.83
N GLN A 353 12.36 -2.67 27.15
CA GLN A 353 13.45 -1.73 27.39
C GLN A 353 13.32 -0.98 28.73
N GLU A 354 12.11 -0.55 29.08
CA GLU A 354 11.84 0.20 30.32
C GLU A 354 11.65 -0.71 31.55
N ARG A 355 11.68 -2.04 31.37
CA ARG A 355 11.33 -3.04 32.40
C ARG A 355 9.99 -2.71 33.08
N SER A 356 9.02 -2.25 32.29
CA SER A 356 7.69 -1.84 32.73
C SER A 356 6.63 -2.83 32.26
N SER A 357 5.44 -2.80 32.86
CA SER A 357 4.32 -3.62 32.39
C SER A 357 3.36 -2.78 31.55
N SER A 358 3.19 -3.17 30.29
CA SER A 358 2.13 -2.66 29.39
C SER A 358 1.16 -3.76 28.98
N LEU A 359 1.08 -4.84 29.78
CA LEU A 359 0.38 -6.08 29.49
C LEU A 359 -1.09 -5.89 29.06
N LEU A 360 -1.85 -5.06 29.79
CA LEU A 360 -3.25 -4.79 29.48
C LEU A 360 -3.44 -4.03 28.15
N ILE A 361 -2.51 -3.12 27.84
CA ILE A 361 -2.54 -2.36 26.58
C ILE A 361 -2.21 -3.31 25.42
N GLN A 362 -1.16 -4.12 25.56
CA GLN A 362 -0.80 -5.15 24.57
C GLN A 362 -1.95 -6.12 24.34
N GLU A 363 -2.57 -6.64 25.41
CA GLU A 363 -3.70 -7.58 25.31
C GLU A 363 -4.85 -6.98 24.50
N GLY A 364 -5.25 -5.74 24.81
CA GLY A 364 -6.33 -5.06 24.10
C GLY A 364 -6.01 -4.79 22.64
N LEU A 365 -4.77 -4.38 22.34
CA LEU A 365 -4.32 -4.11 20.97
C LEU A 365 -4.26 -5.38 20.14
N TYR A 366 -3.65 -6.45 20.64
CA TYR A 366 -3.57 -7.72 19.92
C TYR A 366 -4.95 -8.33 19.70
N ARG A 367 -5.85 -8.27 20.70
CA ARG A 367 -7.23 -8.75 20.53
C ARG A 367 -7.94 -8.04 19.39
N ARG A 368 -7.85 -6.70 19.33
CA ARG A 368 -8.42 -5.92 18.21
C ARG A 368 -7.73 -6.23 16.89
N ALA A 369 -6.40 -6.36 16.87
CA ALA A 369 -5.66 -6.69 15.66
C ALA A 369 -6.12 -8.03 15.06
N ILE A 370 -6.24 -9.07 15.89
CA ILE A 370 -6.70 -10.41 15.49
C ILE A 370 -8.14 -10.37 14.95
N GLU A 371 -9.01 -9.55 15.55
CA GLU A 371 -10.38 -9.33 15.09
C GLU A 371 -10.42 -8.70 13.69
N PHE A 372 -9.67 -7.61 13.47
CA PHE A 372 -9.59 -6.95 12.16
C PHE A 372 -8.93 -7.81 11.08
N LEU A 373 -7.95 -8.62 11.46
CA LEU A 373 -7.30 -9.60 10.58
C LEU A 373 -8.18 -10.83 10.31
N LYS A 374 -9.37 -10.92 10.92
CA LYS A 374 -10.35 -12.02 10.74
C LYS A 374 -9.73 -13.40 10.97
N ALA A 375 -9.02 -13.53 12.08
CA ALA A 375 -8.29 -14.75 12.38
C ALA A 375 -9.20 -15.98 12.56
N PRO A 376 -8.84 -17.16 12.00
CA PRO A 376 -9.69 -18.35 12.05
C PRO A 376 -9.75 -18.96 13.46
N PRO A 377 -10.87 -19.54 13.90
CA PRO A 377 -10.96 -20.20 15.21
C PRO A 377 -9.84 -21.23 15.43
N LEU A 378 -9.35 -21.36 16.66
CA LEU A 378 -8.23 -22.28 16.97
C LEU A 378 -8.57 -23.76 16.76
N GLU A 379 -9.86 -24.11 16.77
CA GLU A 379 -10.36 -25.48 16.65
C GLU A 379 -10.63 -25.92 15.20
N SER A 380 -10.48 -25.03 14.21
CA SER A 380 -10.53 -25.45 12.82
C SER A 380 -9.22 -26.15 12.47
N GLU A 381 -9.19 -27.49 12.62
CA GLU A 381 -8.09 -28.31 12.12
C GLU A 381 -7.87 -28.06 10.62
N GLY A 382 -6.64 -27.66 10.30
CA GLY A 382 -5.92 -27.88 9.05
C GLY A 382 -6.73 -28.22 7.80
N ALA A 383 -7.48 -27.26 7.27
CA ALA A 383 -7.49 -27.11 5.83
C ALA A 383 -6.41 -26.08 5.51
N GLU A 384 -5.52 -26.40 4.57
CA GLU A 384 -4.53 -25.56 3.90
C GLU A 384 -5.21 -24.36 3.20
N THR A 385 -6.02 -23.62 3.95
CA THR A 385 -6.61 -22.38 3.55
C THR A 385 -5.48 -21.38 3.64
N LYS A 386 -4.96 -21.04 2.47
CA LYS A 386 -3.97 -20.00 2.28
C LYS A 386 -4.44 -18.73 3.02
N LEU A 387 -3.86 -18.49 4.20
CA LEU A 387 -4.25 -17.39 5.07
C LEU A 387 -3.67 -16.09 4.52
N ASP A 388 -4.57 -15.20 4.08
CA ASP A 388 -4.20 -13.84 3.69
C ASP A 388 -3.54 -13.14 4.88
N ARG A 389 -2.35 -12.55 4.67
CA ARG A 389 -1.52 -11.90 5.72
C ARG A 389 -1.10 -12.82 6.86
N GLY A 390 -0.82 -14.09 6.56
CA GLY A 390 -0.41 -15.12 7.53
C GLY A 390 0.69 -14.67 8.50
N ASP A 391 1.74 -13.99 8.00
CA ASP A 391 2.85 -13.52 8.84
C ASP A 391 2.41 -12.52 9.92
N ILE A 392 1.60 -11.53 9.56
CA ILE A 392 1.12 -10.51 10.49
C ILE A 392 0.14 -11.12 11.50
N LEU A 393 -0.68 -12.06 11.03
CA LEU A 393 -1.61 -12.76 11.89
C LEU A 393 -0.87 -13.66 12.90
N ALA A 394 0.17 -14.35 12.46
CA ALA A 394 1.05 -15.13 13.33
C ALA A 394 1.77 -14.22 14.34
N LEU A 395 2.26 -13.04 13.96
CA LEU A 395 2.80 -12.07 14.94
C LEU A 395 1.77 -11.61 15.96
N ALA A 396 0.58 -11.24 15.51
CA ALA A 396 -0.47 -10.74 16.39
C ALA A 396 -0.91 -11.83 17.38
N ARG A 397 -1.08 -13.08 16.91
CA ARG A 397 -1.45 -14.23 17.75
C ARG A 397 -0.32 -14.69 18.65
N GLY A 398 0.92 -14.72 18.16
CA GLY A 398 2.09 -15.03 18.97
C GLY A 398 2.28 -14.02 20.10
N GLY A 399 2.20 -12.72 19.79
CA GLY A 399 2.27 -11.67 20.80
C GLY A 399 1.11 -11.73 21.81
N TYR A 400 -0.11 -12.00 21.35
CA TYR A 400 -1.24 -12.26 22.25
C TYR A 400 -1.01 -13.48 23.14
N ALA A 401 -0.48 -14.56 22.57
CA ALA A 401 -0.17 -15.79 23.29
C ALA A 401 0.83 -15.55 24.43
N GLU A 402 1.88 -14.76 24.21
CA GLU A 402 2.84 -14.38 25.27
C GLU A 402 2.14 -13.65 26.42
N VAL A 403 1.29 -12.68 26.07
CA VAL A 403 0.49 -11.93 27.04
C VAL A 403 -0.40 -12.85 27.87
N LEU A 404 -1.00 -13.88 27.26
CA LEU A 404 -1.82 -14.87 27.95
C LEU A 404 -1.00 -15.85 28.79
N CYS A 405 0.17 -16.28 28.31
CA CYS A 405 1.05 -17.20 29.02
C CYS A 405 1.56 -16.63 30.35
N VAL A 406 1.68 -15.30 30.45
CA VAL A 406 1.99 -14.61 31.71
C VAL A 406 0.84 -14.72 32.72
N GLN A 407 -0.41 -14.87 32.26
CA GLN A 407 -1.59 -15.00 33.10
C GLN A 407 -1.81 -16.47 33.51
N GLN A 408 -1.62 -16.80 34.79
CA GLN A 408 -1.67 -18.19 35.28
C GLN A 408 -2.96 -18.95 34.89
N ASN A 409 -4.11 -18.27 34.84
CA ASN A 409 -5.40 -18.88 34.52
C ASN A 409 -5.61 -19.16 33.02
N ARG A 410 -4.81 -18.55 32.13
CA ARG A 410 -4.98 -18.61 30.67
C ARG A 410 -3.76 -19.16 29.94
N LYS A 411 -2.83 -19.75 30.67
CA LYS A 411 -1.58 -20.28 30.11
C LYS A 411 -1.81 -21.35 29.03
N THR A 412 -2.77 -22.24 29.23
CA THR A 412 -3.11 -23.30 28.27
C THR A 412 -3.70 -22.74 26.97
N GLU A 413 -4.48 -21.67 27.04
CA GLU A 413 -4.99 -20.93 25.87
C GLU A 413 -3.83 -20.26 25.12
N GLY A 414 -2.93 -19.60 25.86
CA GLY A 414 -1.72 -18.99 25.31
C GLY A 414 -0.83 -20.00 24.59
N GLU A 415 -0.55 -21.16 25.19
CA GLU A 415 0.27 -22.22 24.58
C GLU A 415 -0.34 -22.73 23.26
N LYS A 416 -1.67 -22.92 23.19
CA LYS A 416 -2.36 -23.28 21.94
C LYS A 416 -2.26 -22.20 20.87
N MET A 417 -2.39 -20.93 21.25
CA MET A 417 -2.25 -19.82 20.30
C MET A 417 -0.82 -19.68 19.78
N LYS A 418 0.17 -19.95 20.65
CA LYS A 418 1.58 -19.95 20.28
C LYS A 418 1.90 -21.04 19.26
N THR A 419 1.48 -22.29 19.52
CA THR A 419 1.72 -23.40 18.56
C THR A 419 1.04 -23.16 17.22
N TRP A 420 -0.16 -22.58 17.23
CA TRP A 420 -0.83 -22.17 15.99
C TRP A 420 -0.04 -21.10 15.24
N ALA A 421 0.45 -20.08 15.95
CA ALA A 421 1.20 -18.98 15.33
C ALA A 421 2.53 -19.46 14.74
N GLU A 422 3.22 -20.37 15.42
CA GLU A 422 4.46 -21.01 14.92
C GLU A 422 4.20 -21.85 13.66
N ALA A 423 3.04 -22.52 13.57
CA ALA A 423 2.68 -23.31 12.38
C ALA A 423 2.32 -22.46 11.15
N VAL A 424 1.79 -21.25 11.37
CA VAL A 424 1.38 -20.33 10.27
C VAL A 424 2.52 -19.39 9.85
N TRP A 425 3.53 -19.20 10.70
CA TRP A 425 4.66 -18.34 10.43
C TRP A 425 5.42 -18.78 9.16
N SER A 426 5.48 -17.90 8.15
CA SER A 426 6.07 -18.24 6.84
C SER A 426 7.33 -17.44 6.50
N ASN A 427 7.81 -16.57 7.39
CA ASN A 427 8.99 -15.75 7.15
C ASN A 427 10.27 -16.60 7.17
N ARG A 428 11.07 -16.46 6.10
CA ARG A 428 12.32 -17.23 5.89
C ARG A 428 13.54 -16.64 6.59
N ARG A 429 13.53 -15.33 6.93
CA ARG A 429 14.66 -14.64 7.58
C ARG A 429 14.78 -14.95 9.05
N MET A 430 13.67 -15.12 9.76
CA MET A 430 13.67 -15.21 11.22
C MET A 430 12.56 -16.12 11.71
N SER A 431 12.78 -16.80 12.84
CA SER A 431 11.71 -17.57 13.48
C SER A 431 10.76 -16.65 14.24
N LEU A 432 9.52 -17.07 14.43
CA LEU A 432 8.55 -16.32 15.24
C LEU A 432 9.08 -16.09 16.67
N THR A 433 9.79 -17.09 17.21
CA THR A 433 10.47 -16.98 18.51
C THR A 433 11.53 -15.91 18.50
N ASP A 434 12.34 -15.76 17.45
CA ASP A 434 13.38 -14.70 17.39
C ASP A 434 12.77 -13.30 17.38
N VAL A 435 11.60 -13.14 16.73
CA VAL A 435 10.87 -11.87 16.68
C VAL A 435 10.25 -11.52 18.03
N LEU A 436 9.68 -12.53 18.67
CA LEU A 436 8.97 -12.41 19.94
C LEU A 436 9.88 -12.69 21.15
N ASP A 437 11.18 -12.91 20.98
CA ASP A 437 12.06 -13.13 22.12
C ASP A 437 12.23 -11.84 22.93
N ILE A 438 12.16 -12.03 24.25
CA ILE A 438 12.27 -10.99 25.28
C ILE A 438 13.71 -10.96 25.84
N SER A 439 14.46 -12.06 25.68
CA SER A 439 15.70 -12.31 26.41
C SER A 439 16.94 -11.65 25.80
N GLU A 440 17.11 -11.65 24.49
CA GLU A 440 18.23 -11.00 23.80
C GLU A 440 17.76 -10.09 22.65
N PRO A 441 18.41 -8.95 22.39
CA PRO A 441 18.18 -8.19 21.18
C PRO A 441 18.64 -9.05 20.00
N SER A 442 17.68 -9.65 19.30
CA SER A 442 17.96 -10.34 18.03
C SER A 442 18.77 -9.42 17.13
N SER A 443 19.81 -9.98 16.49
CA SER A 443 20.55 -9.27 15.44
C SER A 443 19.66 -8.90 14.24
N LYS A 444 18.47 -9.52 14.14
CA LYS A 444 17.49 -9.30 13.08
C LYS A 444 16.37 -8.39 13.59
N VAL A 445 16.17 -7.29 12.90
CA VAL A 445 15.10 -6.33 13.17
C VAL A 445 13.91 -6.66 12.27
N PRO A 446 12.76 -7.07 12.82
CA PRO A 446 11.55 -7.33 12.03
C PRO A 446 10.95 -6.01 11.57
N VAL A 447 10.71 -5.82 10.27
CA VAL A 447 10.05 -4.63 9.74
C VAL A 447 8.73 -5.04 9.10
N ILE A 448 7.60 -4.48 9.54
CA ILE A 448 6.31 -4.73 8.91
C ILE A 448 6.11 -3.74 7.76
N ASP A 449 6.04 -4.24 6.53
CA ASP A 449 5.61 -3.44 5.37
C ASP A 449 4.07 -3.41 5.32
N ALA A 450 3.51 -2.23 5.55
CA ALA A 450 2.05 -2.03 5.60
C ALA A 450 1.36 -2.10 4.22
N ARG A 451 2.10 -1.96 3.11
CA ARG A 451 1.58 -2.05 1.73
C ARG A 451 1.22 -3.49 1.41
N ILE A 452 2.20 -4.39 1.57
CA ILE A 452 2.04 -5.82 1.28
C ILE A 452 1.56 -6.62 2.50
N SER A 453 1.49 -6.00 3.68
CA SER A 453 1.10 -6.68 4.93
C SER A 453 1.96 -7.92 5.22
N ARG A 454 3.27 -7.80 5.04
CA ARG A 454 4.27 -8.85 5.29
C ARG A 454 5.33 -8.35 6.26
N VAL A 455 6.01 -9.29 6.90
CA VAL A 455 7.19 -9.01 7.72
C VAL A 455 8.41 -9.20 6.82
N LEU A 456 9.28 -8.19 6.77
CA LEU A 456 10.55 -8.19 6.07
C LEU A 456 11.65 -8.73 6.99
#